data_AF-A0A917YP02-F1
#
_entry.id   AF-A0A917YP02-F1
#
_cell.length_a   1.000
_cell.length_b   1.000
_cell.length_c   1.000
_cell.angle_alpha   90.00
_cell.angle_beta   90.00
_cell.angle_gamma   90.00
#
_symmetry.space_group_name_H-M   'P 1'
#
loop_
_entity.id
_entity.type
_entity.pdbx_description
1 polymer ?
#
loop_
_entity_poly.entity_id
_entity_poly.type
_entity_poly.pdbx_seq_one_letter_code
_entity_poly.pdbx_strand_id
1 'polypeptide(L)' 'MSKETVYHIKKLVNLTEEQAKRISDFRFAMRLNSENEAIRQLIEMGLDASERGVEGS' A
#
# COMPACT_ATOMS: atom_id res chain seq x y z
N MET A 1 -10.51 7.76 28.04
CA MET A 1 -10.18 6.75 27.01
C MET A 1 -8.66 6.70 26.88
N SER A 2 -8.02 5.63 27.36
CA SER A 2 -6.61 5.38 27.08
C SER A 2 -6.44 5.26 25.57
N LYS A 3 -5.52 6.04 24.97
CA LYS A 3 -5.18 5.87 23.55
C LYS A 3 -4.67 4.44 23.37
N GLU A 4 -5.37 3.67 22.55
CA GLU A 4 -4.93 2.33 22.19
C GLU A 4 -3.55 2.44 21.53
N THR A 5 -2.56 1.75 22.09
CA THR A 5 -1.22 1.76 21.53
C THR A 5 -1.23 0.92 20.26
N VAL A 6 -1.23 1.59 19.11
CA VAL A 6 -1.12 0.92 17.82
C VAL A 6 0.33 0.50 17.60
N TYR A 7 0.60 -0.80 17.64
CA TYR A 7 1.90 -1.36 17.29
C TYR A 7 1.98 -1.62 15.78
N HIS A 8 3.05 -1.13 15.15
CA HIS A 8 3.29 -1.36 13.73
C HIS A 8 3.61 -2.85 13.48
N ILE A 9 2.86 -3.48 12.57
CA ILE A 9 3.13 -4.86 12.13
C ILE A 9 4.10 -4.82 10.95
N LYS A 10 5.21 -5.56 11.06
CA LYS A 10 6.13 -5.80 9.94
C LYS A 10 5.73 -7.09 9.24
N LYS A 11 5.51 -7.02 7.92
CA LYS A 11 5.28 -8.18 7.06
C LYS A 11 6.40 -8.25 6.02
N LEU A 12 7.00 -9.42 5.86
CA LEU A 12 7.92 -9.70 4.77
C LEU A 12 7.12 -10.34 3.63
N VAL A 13 7.19 -9.77 2.44
CA VAL A 13 6.50 -10.26 1.25
C VAL A 13 7.52 -10.36 0.13
N ASN A 14 7.61 -11.53 -0.48
CA ASN A 14 8.44 -11.70 -1.67
C ASN A 14 7.70 -11.11 -2.87
N LEU A 15 8.37 -10.20 -3.58
CA LEU A 15 7.86 -9.55 -4.78
C LEU A 15 8.63 -10.06 -6.00
N THR A 16 7.97 -10.09 -7.15
CA THR A 16 8.69 -10.22 -8.42
C THR A 16 9.46 -8.93 -8.72
N GLU A 17 10.48 -9.02 -9.57
CA GLU A 17 11.25 -7.85 -10.00
C GLU A 17 10.34 -6.78 -10.63
N GLU A 18 9.37 -7.21 -11.43
CA GLU A 18 8.40 -6.31 -12.06
C GLU A 18 7.51 -5.60 -11.04
N GLN A 19 7.05 -6.31 -10.00
CA GLN A 19 6.28 -5.69 -8.92
C GLN A 19 7.10 -4.65 -8.16
N ALA A 20 8.34 -4.98 -7.80
CA ALA A 20 9.25 -4.05 -7.14
C ALA A 20 9.52 -2.81 -8.00
N LYS A 21 9.75 -2.98 -9.30
CA LYS A 21 9.95 -1.88 -10.24
C LYS A 21 8.72 -0.96 -10.28
N ARG A 22 7.52 -1.52 -10.42
CA ARG A 22 6.27 -0.74 -10.47
C ARG A 22 6.03 0.07 -9.19
N ILE A 23 6.35 -0.50 -8.02
CA ILE A 23 6.27 0.20 -6.73
C ILE A 23 7.25 1.38 -6.70
N SER A 24 8.49 1.18 -7.17
CA SER A 24 9.51 2.23 -7.24
C SER A 24 9.09 3.36 -8.19
N ASP A 25 8.61 3.03 -9.38
CA ASP A 25 8.11 4.00 -10.36
C ASP A 25 6.96 4.83 -9.78
N PHE A 26 5.99 4.18 -9.11
CA PHE A 26 4.87 4.85 -8.43
C PHE A 26 5.37 5.80 -7.34
N ARG A 27 6.34 5.38 -6.52
CA ARG A 27 6.94 6.21 -5.47
C ARG A 27 7.50 7.51 -6.03
N PHE A 28 8.24 7.43 -7.14
CA PHE A 28 8.81 8.61 -7.79
C PHE A 28 7.74 9.51 -8.41
N ALA A 29 6.76 8.92 -9.10
CA ALA A 29 5.65 9.67 -9.71
C ALA A 29 4.87 10.48 -8.66
N MET A 30 4.63 9.89 -7.49
CA MET A 30 3.89 10.50 -6.37
C MET A 30 4.77 11.27 -5.39
N ARG A 31 6.09 11.38 -5.66
CA ARG A 31 7.07 12.09 -4.82
C ARG A 31 7.06 11.64 -3.37
N LEU A 32 6.89 10.34 -3.14
CA LEU A 32 6.82 9.75 -1.81
C LEU A 32 8.22 9.50 -1.23
N ASN A 33 8.34 9.56 0.08
CA ASN A 33 9.64 9.55 0.75
C ASN A 33 10.22 8.14 0.89
N SER A 34 9.38 7.11 0.87
CA SER A 34 9.81 5.71 1.06
C SER A 34 9.00 4.72 0.25
N GLU A 35 9.58 3.55 -0.03
CA GLU A 35 8.81 2.45 -0.65
C GLU A 35 7.71 1.95 0.27
N ASN A 36 7.92 1.92 1.59
CA ASN A 36 6.87 1.51 2.52
C ASN A 36 5.65 2.43 2.46
N GLU A 37 5.84 3.73 2.23
CA GLU A 37 4.75 4.68 2.01
C GLU A 37 4.03 4.40 0.69
N ALA A 38 4.77 4.17 -0.38
CA ALA A 38 4.21 3.78 -1.68
C ALA A 38 3.37 2.51 -1.60
N ILE A 39 3.88 1.46 -0.94
CA ILE A 39 3.19 0.19 -0.75
C ILE A 39 1.88 0.39 0.03
N ARG A 40 1.89 1.18 1.12
CA ARG A 40 0.67 1.46 1.87
C ARG A 40 -0.38 2.16 1.00
N GLN A 41 -0.01 3.21 0.27
CA GLN A 41 -0.95 3.90 -0.60
C GLN A 41 -1.52 2.99 -1.69
N LEU A 42 -0.68 2.15 -2.31
CA LEU A 42 -1.14 1.18 -3.31
C LEU A 42 -2.11 0.15 -2.72
N ILE A 43 -1.90 -0.27 -1.46
CA ILE A 43 -2.83 -1.17 -0.76
C ILE A 43 -4.17 -0.46 -0.55
N GLU A 44 -4.19 0.75 0.01
CA GLU A 44 -5.45 1.50 0.22
C GLU A 44 -6.21 1.71 -1.09
N MET A 45 -5.53 2.16 -2.15
CA MET A 45 -6.13 2.34 -3.47
C MET A 45 -6.71 1.03 -4.05
N GLY A 46 -6.02 -0.09 -3.82
CA GLY A 46 -6.47 -1.41 -4.27
C GLY A 46 -7.69 -1.92 -3.50
N LEU A 47 -7.73 -1.70 -2.18
CA LEU A 47 -8.87 -2.03 -1.33
C LEU A 47 -10.09 -1.18 -1.70
N ASP A 48 -9.92 0.13 -1.81
CA ASP A 48 -10.98 1.06 -2.25
C ASP A 48 -11.56 0.68 -3.62
N ALA A 49 -10.69 0.30 -4.57
CA ALA A 49 -11.13 -0.13 -5.89
C ALA A 49 -11.90 -1.46 -5.83
N SER A 50 -11.47 -2.39 -4.97
CA SER A 50 -12.15 -3.67 -4.76
C SER A 50 -13.53 -3.48 -4.14
N GLU A 51 -13.67 -2.63 -3.11
CA GLU A 51 -14.94 -2.36 -2.44
C GLU A 51 -15.96 -1.74 -3.40
N ARG A 52 -15.56 -0.74 -4.20
CA ARG A 52 -16.43 -0.16 -5.23
C ARG A 52 -16.87 -1.16 -6.31
N GLY A 53 -16.02 -2.14 -6.62
CA GLY A 53 -16.37 -3.22 -7.55
C GLY A 53 -17.40 -4.20 -6.97
N VAL A 54 -17.42 -4.37 -5.65
CA VAL A 54 -18.39 -5.22 -4.93
C VAL A 54 -19.75 -4.53 -4.79
N GLU A 55 -19.81 -3.20 -4.61
CA GLU A 55 -21.08 -2.45 -4.56
C GLU A 55 -21.83 -2.37 -5.90
N GLY A 56 -21.13 -2.61 -7.01
CA GLY A 56 -21.69 -2.61 -8.36
C GLY A 56 -22.03 -3.99 -8.94
N SER A 57 -21.95 -5.07 -8.14
CA SER A 57 -22.18 -6.47 -8.55
C SER A 57 -23.41 -7.10 -7.90
#